data_AF-A0A5C5UGC5-F1
#
_entry.id   AF-A0A5C5UGC5-F1
#
_cell.length_a   1.000
_cell.length_b   1.000
_cell.length_c   1.000
_cell.angle_alpha   90.00
_cell.angle_beta   90.00
_cell.angle_gamma   90.00
#
_symmetry.space_group_name_H-M   'P 1'
#
loop_
_entity.id
_entity.type
_entity.pdbx_description
1 polymer ?
#
loop_
_entity_poly.entity_id
_entity_poly.type
_entity_poly.pdbx_seq_one_letter_code
_entity_poly.pdbx_strand_id
1 'polypeptide(L)'
;MTKQKLLNGIILAFSVIFVRFIDVRIYNMHVVLVILLIVALTAGLSKLAARLPSLEEPVARRSAIAINFAVLLALVLSFFALEL
;
A
#
# COMPACT_ATOMS: atom_id res chain seq x y z
N MET A 1 -2.75 -15.78 -9.28
CA MET A 1 -2.41 -14.71 -8.32
C MET A 1 -3.42 -14.81 -7.19
N THR A 2 -2.99 -14.93 -5.93
CA THR A 2 -3.90 -15.04 -4.78
C THR A 2 -4.38 -13.65 -4.34
N LYS A 3 -5.54 -13.59 -3.69
CA LYS A 3 -6.06 -12.35 -3.08
C LYS A 3 -5.04 -11.76 -2.10
N GLN A 4 -4.31 -12.59 -1.38
CA GLN A 4 -3.25 -12.18 -0.46
C GLN A 4 -2.11 -11.42 -1.16
N LYS A 5 -1.60 -11.92 -2.29
CA LYS A 5 -0.55 -11.21 -3.05
C LYS A 5 -1.02 -9.86 -3.56
N LEU A 6 -2.28 -9.79 -3.99
CA LEU A 6 -2.91 -8.54 -4.43
C LEU A 6 -3.04 -7.55 -3.26
N LEU A 7 -3.52 -8.04 -2.11
CA LEU A 7 -3.69 -7.23 -0.91
C LEU A 7 -2.36 -6.70 -0.37
N ASN A 8 -1.28 -7.49 -0.43
CA ASN A 8 0.05 -7.00 -0.04
C ASN A 8 0.49 -5.81 -0.91
N GLY A 9 0.19 -5.83 -2.21
CA GLY A 9 0.43 -4.68 -3.10
C GLY A 9 -0.40 -3.45 -2.71
N ILE A 10 -1.68 -3.66 -2.37
CA ILE A 10 -2.57 -2.59 -1.87
C ILE A 10 -2.03 -2.01 -0.56
N ILE A 11 -1.64 -2.87 0.39
CA ILE A 11 -1.10 -2.47 1.69
C ILE A 11 0.17 -1.65 1.52
N LEU A 12 1.07 -2.07 0.62
CA LEU A 12 2.30 -1.32 0.34
C LEU A 12 1.98 0.07 -0.21
N ALA A 13 1.14 0.15 -1.25
CA ALA A 13 0.74 1.42 -1.84
C ALA A 13 0.09 2.34 -0.81
N PHE A 14 -0.89 1.82 -0.04
CA PHE A 14 -1.53 2.56 1.04
C PHE A 14 -0.51 3.07 2.07
N SER A 15 0.44 2.22 2.49
CA SER A 15 1.46 2.59 3.48
C SER A 15 2.35 3.72 2.97
N VAL A 16 2.75 3.68 1.70
CA VAL A 16 3.52 4.75 1.07
C VAL A 16 2.73 6.06 1.08
N ILE A 17 1.48 6.03 0.61
CA ILE A 17 0.62 7.23 0.53
C ILE A 17 0.42 7.84 1.92
N PHE A 18 0.06 7.01 2.90
CA PHE A 18 -0.25 7.44 4.25
C PHE A 18 0.96 8.07 4.95
N VAL A 19 2.13 7.42 4.87
CA VAL A 19 3.34 7.96 5.49
C VAL A 19 3.79 9.24 4.78
N ARG A 20 3.73 9.30 3.44
CA ARG A 20 4.07 10.52 2.70
C ARG A 20 3.12 11.68 3.00
N PHE A 21 1.84 11.41 3.20
CA PHE A 21 0.89 12.42 3.65
C PHE A 21 1.30 13.02 4.99
N ILE A 22 1.69 12.20 5.97
CA ILE A 22 2.14 12.66 7.29
C ILE A 22 3.46 13.42 7.19
N ASP A 23 4.38 12.92 6.37
CA ASP A 23 5.70 13.52 6.14
C ASP A 23 5.60 14.95 5.61
N VAL A 24 4.85 15.13 4.50
CA VAL A 24 4.69 16.41 3.84
C VAL A 24 3.86 17.39 4.67
N ARG A 25 2.81 16.93 5.35
CA ARG A 25 1.86 17.82 6.04
C ARG A 25 2.26 18.18 7.47
N ILE A 26 3.00 17.32 8.19
CA ILE A 26 3.08 17.42 9.65
C ILE A 26 4.53 17.54 10.16
N TYR A 27 5.47 16.77 9.62
CA TYR A 27 6.73 16.52 10.36
C TYR A 27 8.05 16.72 9.61
N ASN A 28 8.07 16.89 8.27
CA ASN A 28 9.31 16.96 7.48
C ASN A 28 10.34 15.93 7.96
N MET A 29 9.93 14.67 7.92
CA MET A 29 10.62 13.57 8.58
C MET A 29 11.88 13.18 7.82
N HIS A 30 12.89 12.74 8.56
CA HIS A 30 14.09 12.18 7.94
C HIS A 30 13.73 10.94 7.10
N VAL A 31 14.30 10.81 5.91
CA VAL A 31 14.01 9.73 4.94
C VAL A 31 14.11 8.33 5.58
N VAL A 32 15.08 8.11 6.45
CA VAL A 32 15.25 6.83 7.17
C VAL A 32 14.02 6.49 8.04
N LEU A 33 13.45 7.48 8.72
CA LEU A 33 12.24 7.28 9.54
C LEU A 33 11.02 6.99 8.67
N VAL A 34 10.88 7.68 7.53
CA VAL A 34 9.82 7.43 6.54
C VAL A 34 9.86 5.98 6.07
N ILE A 35 11.04 5.49 5.67
CA ILE A 35 11.22 4.12 5.21
C ILE A 35 10.89 3.12 6.33
N LEU A 36 11.38 3.36 7.56
CA LEU A 36 11.08 2.49 8.71
C LEU A 36 9.58 2.42 8.99
N LEU A 37 8.87 3.54 8.93
CA LEU A 37 7.42 3.58 9.12
C LEU A 37 6.68 2.81 8.03
N ILE A 38 7.07 2.98 6.76
CA ILE A 38 6.47 2.24 5.64
C ILE A 38 6.67 0.73 5.82
N VAL A 39 7.89 0.30 6.18
CA VAL A 39 8.21 -1.11 6.41
C VAL A 39 7.41 -1.66 7.59
N ALA A 40 7.39 -0.95 8.72
CA ALA A 40 6.67 -1.36 9.91
C ALA A 40 5.16 -1.47 9.66
N LEU A 41 4.58 -0.49 8.97
CA LEU A 41 3.14 -0.48 8.64
C LEU A 41 2.80 -1.61 7.66
N THR A 42 3.62 -1.79 6.62
CA THR A 42 3.42 -2.86 5.64
C THR A 42 3.51 -4.23 6.29
N ALA A 43 4.52 -4.46 7.14
CA ALA A 43 4.68 -5.71 7.86
C ALA A 43 3.53 -5.97 8.85
N GLY A 44 3.12 -4.95 9.61
CA GLY A 44 2.01 -5.03 10.55
C GLY A 44 0.69 -5.38 9.87
N LEU A 45 0.34 -4.63 8.82
CA LEU A 45 -0.89 -4.85 8.04
C LEU A 45 -0.85 -6.19 7.30
N SER A 46 0.30 -6.57 6.72
CA SER A 46 0.44 -7.87 6.05
C SER A 46 0.28 -9.03 7.03
N LYS A 47 0.82 -8.90 8.25
CA LYS A 47 0.66 -9.91 9.31
C LYS A 47 -0.79 -10.03 9.78
N LEU A 48 -1.52 -8.91 9.86
CA LEU A 48 -2.95 -8.92 10.16
C LEU A 48 -3.75 -9.56 9.02
N ALA A 49 -3.46 -9.17 7.78
CA ALA A 49 -4.09 -9.73 6.58
C ALA A 49 -3.86 -11.24 6.46
N ALA A 50 -2.65 -11.74 6.77
CA ALA A 50 -2.35 -13.17 6.73
C ALA A 50 -3.20 -14.03 7.67
N ARG A 51 -3.92 -13.44 8.63
CA ARG A 51 -4.86 -14.16 9.50
C ARG A 51 -6.23 -14.40 8.84
N LEU A 52 -6.49 -13.83 7.67
CA LEU A 52 -7.76 -13.96 6.96
C LEU A 52 -7.70 -15.12 5.95
N PRO A 53 -8.37 -16.26 6.22
CA PRO A 53 -8.32 -17.44 5.34
C PRO A 53 -8.95 -17.18 3.96
N SER A 54 -9.86 -16.21 3.84
CA SER A 54 -10.49 -15.81 2.57
C SER A 54 -9.51 -15.21 1.54
N LEU A 55 -8.27 -14.91 1.95
CA LEU A 55 -7.26 -14.32 1.07
C LEU A 55 -6.40 -15.36 0.32
N GLU A 56 -6.52 -16.63 0.66
CA GLU A 56 -5.83 -17.72 -0.04
C GLU A 56 -6.45 -18.02 -1.40
N GLU A 57 -7.71 -17.58 -1.60
CA GLU A 57 -8.43 -17.82 -2.84
C GLU A 57 -7.76 -17.14 -4.06
N PRO A 58 -7.78 -17.80 -5.22
CA PRO A 58 -7.27 -17.23 -6.46
C PRO A 58 -8.13 -16.07 -6.95
N VAL A 59 -7.48 -15.05 -7.53
CA VAL A 59 -8.16 -13.93 -8.20
C VAL A 59 -8.11 -14.14 -9.72
N ALA A 60 -9.23 -13.87 -10.38
CA ALA A 60 -9.29 -13.84 -11.84
C ALA A 60 -8.30 -12.82 -12.41
N ARG A 61 -7.58 -13.19 -13.47
CA ARG A 61 -6.51 -12.36 -14.05
C ARG A 61 -6.99 -10.95 -14.42
N ARG A 62 -8.19 -10.82 -14.99
CA ARG A 62 -8.79 -9.51 -15.36
C ARG A 62 -8.99 -8.62 -14.12
N SER A 63 -9.54 -9.17 -13.04
CA SER A 63 -9.75 -8.43 -11.79
C SER A 63 -8.43 -8.02 -11.14
N ALA A 64 -7.42 -8.89 -11.15
CA ALA A 64 -6.10 -8.55 -10.64
C ALA A 64 -5.45 -7.40 -11.41
N ILE A 65 -5.57 -7.38 -12.75
CA ILE A 65 -5.08 -6.27 -13.58
C ILE A 65 -5.83 -4.98 -13.25
N ALA A 66 -7.17 -5.02 -13.19
CA ALA A 66 -7.98 -3.85 -12.89
C ALA A 66 -7.64 -3.25 -11.51
N ILE A 67 -7.49 -4.10 -10.49
CA ILE A 67 -7.12 -3.68 -9.13
C ILE A 67 -5.70 -3.11 -9.11
N ASN A 68 -4.72 -3.77 -9.73
CA ASN A 68 -3.36 -3.24 -9.81
C ASN A 68 -3.32 -1.88 -10.52
N PHE A 69 -4.07 -1.72 -11.61
CA PHE A 69 -4.16 -0.45 -12.33
C PHE A 69 -4.78 0.63 -11.44
N ALA A 70 -5.88 0.33 -10.74
CA ALA A 70 -6.52 1.26 -9.82
C ALA A 70 -5.59 1.67 -8.67
N VAL A 71 -4.85 0.72 -8.09
CA VAL A 71 -3.86 0.98 -7.04
C VAL A 71 -2.73 1.86 -7.54
N LEU A 72 -2.20 1.58 -8.74
CA LEU A 72 -1.13 2.37 -9.34
C LEU A 72 -1.62 3.79 -9.67
N LEU A 73 -2.83 3.91 -10.20
CA LEU A 73 -3.46 5.20 -10.47
C LEU A 73 -3.65 6.01 -9.18
N ALA A 74 -4.17 5.38 -8.12
CA ALA A 74 -4.34 6.01 -6.82
C ALA A 74 -3.00 6.45 -6.21
N LEU A 75 -1.96 5.62 -6.34
CA LEU A 75 -0.60 5.97 -5.94
C LEU A 75 -0.14 7.22 -6.69
N VAL A 76 -0.19 7.23 -8.02
CA VAL A 76 0.25 8.39 -8.82
C VAL A 76 -0.55 9.65 -8.46
N LEU A 77 -1.88 9.55 -8.42
CA LEU A 77 -2.75 10.68 -8.08
C LEU A 77 -2.48 11.22 -6.67
N SER A 78 -2.08 10.37 -5.73
CA SER A 78 -1.73 10.83 -4.39
C SER A 78 -0.48 11.71 -4.37
N PHE A 79 0.51 11.46 -5.23
CA PHE A 79 1.69 12.32 -5.33
C PHE A 79 1.31 13.71 -5.85
N PHE A 80 0.46 13.78 -6.88
CA PHE A 80 -0.12 15.05 -7.35
C PHE A 80 -0.89 15.78 -6.25
N ALA A 81 -1.74 15.08 -5.49
CA ALA A 81 -2.54 15.66 -4.42
C ALA A 81 -1.69 16.13 -3.21
N LEU A 82 -0.50 15.54 -3.05
CA LEU A 82 0.48 15.93 -2.03
C LEU A 82 1.43 17.03 -2.51
N GLU A 83 1.25 17.54 -3.73
CA GLU A 83 2.14 18.53 -4.37
C GLU A 83 3.60 18.06 -4.41
N LEU A 84 3.79 16.75 -4.61
CA LEU A 84 5.09 16.07 -4.72
C LEU A 84 5.56 15.89 -6.16
#